data_AF-A0A2V8RDM3-F1
#
_entry.id   AF-A0A2V8RDM3-F1
#
_cell.length_a   1.000
_cell.length_b   1.000
_cell.length_c   1.000
_cell.angle_alpha   90.00
_cell.angle_beta   90.00
_cell.angle_gamma   90.00
#
_symmetry.space_group_name_H-M   'P 1'
#
loop_
_entity.id
_entity.type
_entity.pdbx_description
1 polymer ?
#
loop_
_entity_poly.entity_id
_entity_poly.type
_entity_poly.pdbx_seq_one_letter_code
_entity_poly.pdbx_strand_id
1 'polypeptide(L)'
;MAHSISANCSFSCNSLAFRLFAEPIGSLTEILFRLLASRQYHRLVIKVMPGGICPRPVGGSMKKRMLWFLAVCFAIVLIYSPSLTGAQDTLIPTRFIGKWTEHTAGVKEGATLSITSIDLATGQLKGKWIPPTGAAAGKEFDIIGWVSTVPSPDKQLDHVIAVTFSVSLTTYGSVTSYTGFFKDDTIIVLSQNVRPNSRYEWDHITANEAVFTKNP
;
A
#
# COMPACT_ATOMS: atom_id res chain seq x y z
N MET A 1 -23.06 18.49 37.04
CA MET A 1 -23.77 17.21 36.82
C MET A 1 -23.19 16.63 35.53
N ALA A 2 -22.08 15.87 35.58
CA ALA A 2 -22.03 14.40 35.75
C ALA A 2 -23.05 13.73 34.81
N HIS A 3 -22.69 12.97 33.76
CA HIS A 3 -21.80 11.81 33.74
C HIS A 3 -21.02 11.69 32.41
N SER A 4 -19.74 11.34 32.49
CA SER A 4 -18.91 10.85 31.39
C SER A 4 -18.86 9.32 31.50
N ILE A 5 -19.19 8.62 30.42
CA ILE A 5 -19.03 7.17 30.30
C ILE A 5 -17.82 6.94 29.39
N SER A 6 -16.69 6.60 30.01
CA SER A 6 -15.48 6.12 29.37
C SER A 6 -15.60 4.60 29.22
N ALA A 7 -15.63 4.10 27.98
CA ALA A 7 -15.52 2.68 27.70
C ALA A 7 -14.05 2.36 27.39
N ASN A 8 -13.38 1.76 28.38
CA ASN A 8 -12.07 1.15 28.23
C ASN A 8 -12.23 -0.21 27.53
N CYS A 9 -11.69 -0.36 26.32
CA CYS A 9 -11.44 -1.67 25.74
C CYS A 9 -9.93 -1.93 25.75
N SER A 10 -9.50 -2.69 26.74
CA SER A 10 -8.18 -3.31 26.84
C SER A 10 -8.16 -4.60 26.02
N PHE A 11 -7.26 -4.72 25.05
CA PHE A 11 -6.91 -6.02 24.47
C PHE A 11 -5.46 -6.37 24.83
N SER A 12 -5.36 -7.43 25.64
CA SER A 12 -4.14 -8.02 26.14
C SER A 12 -3.40 -8.76 25.02
N CYS A 13 -2.11 -8.51 24.92
CA CYS A 13 -1.14 -9.36 24.25
C CYS A 13 -0.96 -10.66 25.06
N ASN A 14 -0.95 -11.83 24.42
CA ASN A 14 -0.01 -12.92 24.75
C ASN A 14 -0.06 -14.15 23.81
N SER A 15 1.15 -14.56 23.42
CA SER A 15 1.66 -15.94 23.24
C SER A 15 1.51 -16.68 21.90
N LEU A 16 2.64 -16.65 21.17
CA LEU A 16 3.43 -17.77 20.62
C LEU A 16 2.78 -19.16 20.34
N ALA A 17 2.93 -19.56 19.07
CA ALA A 17 3.60 -20.77 18.55
C ALA A 17 2.78 -21.98 18.03
N PHE A 18 3.31 -22.54 16.91
CA PHE A 18 3.08 -23.85 16.24
C PHE A 18 1.80 -23.97 15.35
N ARG A 19 1.78 -24.46 14.09
CA ARG A 19 2.58 -25.35 13.20
C ARG A 19 2.37 -24.90 11.73
N LEU A 20 3.40 -24.84 10.87
CA LEU A 20 3.87 -25.85 9.89
C LEU A 20 2.77 -26.43 8.97
N PHE A 21 3.10 -26.47 7.65
CA PHE A 21 2.34 -26.84 6.43
C PHE A 21 1.82 -25.61 5.65
N ALA A 22 2.10 -25.39 4.36
CA ALA A 22 2.89 -26.11 3.36
C ALA A 22 3.42 -25.07 2.35
N GLU A 23 4.68 -25.18 1.94
CA GLU A 23 5.29 -24.27 0.96
C GLU A 23 4.67 -24.50 -0.43
N PRO A 24 4.26 -23.45 -1.17
CA PRO A 24 3.89 -23.60 -2.57
C PRO A 24 5.16 -23.81 -3.39
N ILE A 25 5.04 -24.67 -4.40
CA ILE A 25 6.11 -25.07 -5.32
C ILE A 25 6.81 -23.83 -5.87
N GLY A 26 8.00 -23.54 -5.34
CA GLY A 26 8.82 -22.41 -5.71
C GLY A 26 9.21 -22.48 -7.18
N SER A 27 9.03 -21.36 -7.88
CA SER A 27 9.51 -21.13 -9.24
C SER A 27 10.99 -21.55 -9.36
N LEU A 28 11.36 -22.13 -10.51
CA LEU A 28 12.72 -22.57 -10.86
C LEU A 28 13.81 -21.50 -10.61
N THR A 29 13.42 -20.22 -10.58
CA THR A 29 14.29 -19.09 -10.24
C THR A 29 14.77 -19.10 -8.79
N GLU A 30 13.95 -19.56 -7.84
CA GLU A 30 14.29 -19.58 -6.42
C GLU A 30 15.26 -20.73 -6.07
N ILE A 31 15.12 -21.87 -6.75
CA ILE A 31 16.03 -23.02 -6.65
C ILE A 31 17.42 -22.63 -7.19
N LEU A 32 17.48 -21.87 -8.28
CA LEU A 32 18.75 -21.37 -8.84
C LEU A 32 19.46 -20.40 -7.88
N PHE A 33 18.69 -19.56 -7.18
CA PHE A 33 19.25 -18.59 -6.22
C PHE A 33 19.83 -19.28 -4.98
N ARG A 34 19.15 -20.31 -4.45
CA ARG A 34 19.65 -21.10 -3.32
C ARG A 34 20.89 -21.93 -3.67
N LEU A 35 20.98 -22.46 -4.89
CA LEU A 35 22.16 -23.18 -5.36
C LEU A 35 23.38 -22.27 -5.52
N LEU A 36 23.19 -21.03 -5.97
CA LEU A 36 24.27 -20.04 -6.10
C LEU A 36 24.75 -19.50 -4.75
N ALA A 37 23.86 -19.38 -3.76
CA ALA A 37 24.23 -18.95 -2.41
C ALA A 37 25.02 -20.01 -1.61
N SER A 38 24.91 -21.31 -1.94
CA SER A 38 25.60 -22.38 -1.20
C SER A 38 27.09 -22.52 -1.50
N ARG A 39 27.61 -21.86 -2.55
CA ARG A 39 28.97 -22.08 -3.06
C ARG A 39 30.06 -21.15 -2.49
N GLN A 40 29.79 -20.39 -1.44
CA GLN A 40 30.72 -19.34 -0.97
C GLN A 40 31.52 -19.63 0.30
N TYR A 41 31.43 -20.81 0.93
CA TYR A 41 32.25 -21.11 2.11
C TYR A 41 32.93 -22.45 2.01
N HIS A 42 34.12 -22.49 1.40
CA HIS A 42 35.22 -23.29 1.95
C HIS A 42 36.56 -22.61 1.68
N ARG A 43 37.21 -22.23 2.79
CA ARG A 43 38.52 -21.59 2.90
C ARG A 43 39.59 -22.36 2.13
N LEU A 44 40.35 -21.63 1.30
CA LEU A 44 41.62 -22.11 0.75
C LEU A 44 42.75 -21.72 1.70
N VAL A 45 43.29 -22.69 2.44
CA VAL A 45 44.58 -22.57 3.14
C VAL A 45 45.66 -22.98 2.14
N ILE A 46 46.42 -22.02 1.62
CA ILE A 46 47.58 -22.30 0.77
C ILE A 46 48.80 -22.51 1.67
N LYS A 47 49.21 -23.77 1.82
CA LYS A 47 50.51 -24.16 2.39
C LYS A 47 51.52 -24.25 1.25
N VAL A 48 52.59 -23.48 1.36
CA VAL A 48 53.74 -23.41 0.45
C VAL A 48 54.56 -24.70 0.57
N MET A 49 54.95 -25.29 -0.57
CA MET A 49 56.23 -26.00 -0.80
C MET A 49 56.47 -26.19 -2.32
N PRO A 50 57.74 -26.33 -2.76
CA PRO A 50 58.20 -25.97 -4.10
C PRO A 50 58.39 -27.17 -5.04
N GLY A 51 58.33 -26.89 -6.34
CA GLY A 51 58.54 -27.85 -7.43
C GLY A 51 57.49 -27.58 -8.50
N GLY A 52 57.74 -26.75 -9.50
CA GLY A 52 58.76 -27.01 -10.51
C GLY A 52 58.11 -27.66 -11.72
N ILE A 53 57.15 -26.97 -12.36
CA ILE A 53 56.76 -27.17 -13.76
C ILE A 53 56.22 -25.81 -14.25
N CYS A 54 56.82 -25.27 -15.32
CA CYS A 54 56.33 -24.08 -16.02
C CYS A 54 54.97 -24.37 -16.69
N PRO A 55 53.89 -23.63 -16.37
CA PRO A 55 52.68 -23.68 -17.18
C PRO A 55 52.88 -22.81 -18.42
N ARG A 56 52.67 -23.41 -19.59
CA ARG A 56 52.53 -22.69 -20.86
C ARG A 56 51.37 -21.70 -20.77
N PRO A 57 51.45 -20.52 -21.42
CA PRO A 57 50.38 -19.55 -21.41
C PRO A 57 49.21 -20.08 -22.27
N VAL A 58 48.16 -20.57 -21.62
CA VAL A 58 46.89 -20.87 -22.29
C VAL A 58 46.20 -19.54 -22.57
N GLY A 59 46.26 -19.13 -23.83
CA GLY A 59 45.76 -17.86 -24.33
C GLY A 59 44.28 -17.63 -24.04
N GLY A 60 43.98 -16.57 -23.30
CA GLY A 60 43.34 -15.36 -23.81
C GLY A 60 41.93 -15.39 -24.45
N SER A 61 41.29 -16.55 -24.63
CA SER A 61 40.04 -16.66 -25.42
C SER A 61 38.78 -16.95 -24.59
N MET A 62 38.90 -17.63 -23.43
CA MET A 62 37.74 -18.03 -22.62
C MET A 62 37.05 -16.89 -21.86
N LYS A 63 37.74 -15.76 -21.59
CA LYS A 63 37.18 -14.65 -20.79
C LYS A 63 36.15 -13.83 -21.56
N LYS A 64 36.32 -13.65 -22.88
CA LYS A 64 35.40 -12.82 -23.68
C LYS A 64 34.04 -13.48 -23.89
N ARG A 65 34.02 -14.80 -24.15
CA ARG A 65 32.76 -15.54 -24.34
C ARG A 65 31.91 -15.56 -23.06
N MET A 66 32.53 -15.77 -21.90
CA MET A 66 31.82 -15.78 -20.62
C MET A 66 31.28 -14.40 -20.22
N LEU A 67 32.01 -13.32 -20.52
CA LEU A 67 31.53 -11.95 -20.28
C LEU A 67 30.32 -11.61 -21.17
N TRP A 68 30.35 -12.05 -22.44
CA TRP A 68 29.22 -11.88 -23.37
C TRP A 68 27.97 -12.63 -22.91
N PHE A 69 28.10 -13.87 -22.43
CA PHE A 69 26.96 -14.61 -21.88
C PHE A 69 26.35 -13.92 -20.65
N LEU A 70 27.17 -13.45 -19.71
CA LEU A 70 26.67 -12.74 -18.52
C LEU A 70 25.99 -11.41 -18.89
N ALA A 71 26.55 -10.66 -19.85
CA ALA A 71 25.92 -9.43 -20.34
C ALA A 71 24.58 -9.68 -21.03
N VAL A 72 24.48 -10.76 -21.82
CA VAL A 72 23.22 -11.17 -22.46
C VAL A 72 22.19 -11.61 -21.42
N CYS A 73 22.58 -12.40 -20.41
CA CYS A 73 21.68 -12.78 -19.33
C CYS A 73 21.18 -11.56 -18.54
N PHE A 74 22.05 -10.60 -18.24
CA PHE A 74 21.66 -9.38 -17.53
C PHE A 74 20.73 -8.49 -18.36
N ALA A 75 20.98 -8.38 -19.67
CA ALA A 75 20.08 -7.69 -20.60
C ALA A 75 18.71 -8.39 -20.67
N ILE A 76 18.67 -9.72 -20.72
CA ILE A 76 17.41 -10.49 -20.71
C ILE A 76 16.64 -10.25 -19.40
N VAL A 77 17.30 -10.22 -18.24
CA VAL A 77 16.64 -9.95 -16.94
C VAL A 77 16.10 -8.52 -16.85
N LEU A 78 16.80 -7.54 -17.42
CA LEU A 78 16.32 -6.16 -17.50
C LEU A 78 15.13 -6.00 -18.47
N ILE A 79 15.07 -6.79 -19.54
CA ILE A 79 13.96 -6.79 -20.50
C ILE A 79 12.75 -7.60 -19.96
N TYR A 80 12.99 -8.66 -19.20
CA TYR A 80 11.99 -9.53 -18.59
C TYR A 80 11.77 -9.24 -17.10
N SER A 81 11.89 -7.98 -16.68
CA SER A 81 11.26 -7.58 -15.43
C SER A 81 9.78 -7.39 -15.74
N PRO A 82 8.87 -8.32 -15.39
CA PRO A 82 7.45 -8.06 -15.53
C PRO A 82 7.14 -6.91 -14.59
N SER A 83 7.01 -5.70 -15.14
CA SER A 83 6.19 -4.69 -14.51
C SER A 83 4.86 -5.38 -14.29
N LEU A 84 4.53 -5.68 -13.04
CA LEU A 84 3.20 -6.18 -12.70
C LEU A 84 2.24 -4.98 -12.90
N THR A 85 1.92 -4.67 -14.15
CA THR A 85 0.80 -3.80 -14.51
C THR A 85 -0.45 -4.61 -14.22
N GLY A 86 -0.81 -4.69 -12.94
CA GLY A 86 -2.16 -5.07 -12.54
C GLY A 86 -3.08 -4.08 -13.22
N ALA A 87 -3.80 -4.53 -14.25
CA ALA A 87 -4.76 -3.70 -14.94
C ALA A 87 -5.83 -3.32 -13.91
N GLN A 88 -5.83 -2.05 -13.49
CA GLN A 88 -6.92 -1.52 -12.68
C GLN A 88 -8.21 -1.64 -13.48
N ASP A 89 -9.29 -1.95 -12.77
CA ASP A 89 -10.63 -1.99 -13.35
C ASP A 89 -10.94 -0.64 -14.00
N THR A 90 -11.15 -0.65 -15.33
CA THR A 90 -11.40 0.55 -16.13
C THR A 90 -12.73 1.23 -15.77
N LEU A 91 -13.57 0.55 -14.98
CA LEU A 91 -14.84 1.09 -14.47
C LEU A 91 -14.69 1.84 -13.14
N ILE A 92 -13.49 1.91 -12.54
CA ILE A 92 -13.28 2.69 -11.31
C ILE A 92 -13.75 4.15 -11.44
N PRO A 93 -13.36 4.90 -12.49
CA PRO A 93 -13.75 6.30 -12.60
C PRO A 93 -15.26 6.49 -12.71
N THR A 94 -15.97 5.61 -13.42
CA THR A 94 -17.43 5.73 -13.60
C THR A 94 -18.20 5.47 -12.31
N ARG A 95 -17.64 4.65 -11.41
CA ARG A 95 -18.24 4.37 -10.10
C ARG A 95 -17.96 5.47 -9.08
N PHE A 96 -16.70 5.90 -8.97
CA PHE A 96 -16.24 6.83 -7.93
C PHE A 96 -16.46 8.31 -8.24
N ILE A 97 -16.32 8.74 -9.49
CA ILE A 97 -16.47 10.16 -9.84
C ILE A 97 -17.91 10.60 -9.57
N GLY A 98 -18.04 11.71 -8.85
CA GLY A 98 -19.33 12.23 -8.44
C GLY A 98 -19.32 12.88 -7.07
N LYS A 99 -20.51 13.24 -6.60
CA LYS A 99 -20.75 13.81 -5.28
C LYS A 99 -21.28 12.75 -4.33
N TRP A 100 -20.74 12.75 -3.12
CA TRP A 100 -21.02 11.80 -2.07
C TRP A 100 -21.34 12.57 -0.79
N THR A 101 -22.33 12.11 -0.05
CA THR A 101 -22.68 12.67 1.26
C THR A 101 -22.31 11.70 2.35
N GLU A 102 -21.64 12.23 3.37
CA GLU A 102 -21.31 11.51 4.58
C GLU A 102 -22.57 11.27 5.43
N HIS A 103 -22.66 10.08 5.99
CA HIS A 103 -23.67 9.66 6.93
C HIS A 103 -22.95 9.13 8.17
N THR A 104 -22.98 9.92 9.22
CA THR A 104 -22.42 9.55 10.53
C THR A 104 -23.56 9.48 11.54
N ALA A 105 -23.60 8.40 12.31
CA ALA A 105 -24.65 8.18 13.30
C ALA A 105 -24.73 9.38 14.27
N GLY A 106 -25.92 9.98 14.38
CA GLY A 106 -26.16 11.16 15.23
C GLY A 106 -25.90 12.52 14.59
N VAL A 107 -25.50 12.57 13.32
CA VAL A 107 -25.30 13.83 12.57
C VAL A 107 -26.42 14.01 11.55
N LYS A 108 -27.12 15.16 11.57
CA LYS A 108 -28.24 15.45 10.66
C LYS A 108 -27.79 15.81 9.23
N GLU A 109 -26.64 16.46 9.10
CA GLU A 109 -26.04 16.89 7.83
C GLU A 109 -24.56 16.51 7.84
N GLY A 110 -24.14 15.64 6.92
CA GLY A 110 -22.74 15.20 6.81
C GLY A 110 -21.97 15.95 5.74
N ALA A 111 -20.65 15.79 5.73
CA ALA A 111 -19.79 16.43 4.74
C ALA A 111 -20.10 15.97 3.31
N THR A 112 -19.89 16.86 2.34
CA THR A 112 -19.94 16.51 0.92
C THR A 112 -18.53 16.24 0.40
N LEU A 113 -18.34 15.05 -0.15
CA LEU A 113 -17.14 14.60 -0.85
C LEU A 113 -17.40 14.64 -2.36
N SER A 114 -16.65 15.44 -3.12
CA SER A 114 -16.77 15.54 -4.57
C SER A 114 -15.50 15.02 -5.23
N ILE A 115 -15.54 13.78 -5.73
CA ILE A 115 -14.42 13.17 -6.45
C ILE A 115 -14.50 13.61 -7.92
N THR A 116 -13.44 14.27 -8.40
CA THR A 116 -13.42 14.87 -9.75
C THR A 116 -12.58 14.09 -10.74
N SER A 117 -11.53 13.41 -10.28
CA SER A 117 -10.70 12.58 -11.15
C SER A 117 -10.03 11.43 -10.42
N ILE A 118 -9.79 10.37 -11.19
CA ILE A 118 -8.96 9.23 -10.81
C ILE A 118 -8.00 8.97 -11.97
N ASP A 119 -6.71 8.99 -11.68
CA ASP A 119 -5.67 8.57 -12.61
C ASP A 119 -5.62 7.04 -12.63
N LEU A 120 -5.98 6.43 -13.75
CA LEU A 120 -6.01 4.97 -13.92
C LEU A 120 -4.62 4.31 -13.86
N ALA A 121 -3.54 5.06 -14.15
CA ALA A 121 -2.20 4.51 -14.12
C ALA A 121 -1.64 4.43 -12.70
N THR A 122 -1.99 5.40 -11.84
CA THR A 122 -1.44 5.53 -10.49
C THR A 122 -2.46 5.23 -9.38
N GLY A 123 -3.74 5.15 -9.72
CA GLY A 123 -4.85 5.11 -8.77
C GLY A 123 -5.06 6.44 -8.05
N GLN A 124 -4.36 7.53 -8.40
CA GLN A 124 -4.45 8.80 -7.68
C GLN A 124 -5.85 9.40 -7.81
N LEU A 125 -6.46 9.71 -6.67
CA LEU A 125 -7.77 10.34 -6.54
C LEU A 125 -7.61 11.82 -6.18
N LYS A 126 -8.41 12.68 -6.83
CA LYS A 126 -8.50 14.11 -6.54
C LYS A 126 -9.96 14.55 -6.43
N GLY A 127 -10.18 15.64 -5.70
CA GLY A 127 -11.52 16.17 -5.51
C GLY A 127 -11.59 17.31 -4.51
N LYS A 128 -12.80 17.54 -3.99
CA LYS A 128 -13.09 18.50 -2.94
C LYS A 128 -13.82 17.83 -1.77
N TRP A 129 -13.61 18.35 -0.57
CA TRP A 129 -14.35 18.00 0.63
C TRP A 129 -14.95 19.28 1.24
N ILE A 130 -16.22 19.22 1.60
CA ILE A 130 -17.01 20.36 2.05
C ILE A 130 -17.63 20.01 3.41
N PRO A 131 -17.23 20.66 4.50
CA PRO A 131 -17.81 20.40 5.82
C PRO A 131 -19.27 20.87 5.87
N PRO A 132 -20.12 20.17 6.63
CA PRO A 132 -21.53 20.54 6.76
C PRO A 132 -21.73 21.74 7.67
N THR A 133 -20.90 21.85 8.73
CA THR A 133 -21.09 22.82 9.81
C THR A 133 -19.77 23.41 10.31
N GLY A 134 -19.86 24.39 11.21
CA GLY A 134 -18.72 25.06 11.84
C GLY A 134 -18.17 26.25 11.05
N ALA A 135 -17.03 26.78 11.48
CA ALA A 135 -16.42 27.98 10.89
C ALA A 135 -15.95 27.81 9.42
N ALA A 136 -15.86 26.56 8.96
CA ALA A 136 -15.52 26.22 7.59
C ALA A 136 -16.73 25.77 6.75
N ALA A 137 -17.95 25.77 7.29
CA ALA A 137 -19.15 25.31 6.59
C ALA A 137 -19.25 25.92 5.18
N GLY A 138 -19.51 25.08 4.18
CA GLY A 138 -19.63 25.48 2.79
C GLY A 138 -18.32 25.86 2.08
N LYS A 139 -17.17 25.85 2.77
CA LYS A 139 -15.85 26.02 2.12
C LYS A 139 -15.39 24.72 1.50
N GLU A 140 -14.71 24.82 0.37
CA GLU A 140 -14.11 23.66 -0.29
C GLU A 140 -12.65 23.47 0.12
N PHE A 141 -12.30 22.22 0.43
CA PHE A 141 -10.92 21.80 0.71
C PHE A 141 -10.49 20.74 -0.30
N ASP A 142 -9.28 20.86 -0.82
CA ASP A 142 -8.74 19.85 -1.72
C ASP A 142 -8.54 18.51 -1.02
N ILE A 143 -8.87 17.43 -1.73
CA ILE A 143 -8.48 16.09 -1.33
C ILE A 143 -7.48 15.50 -2.31
N ILE A 144 -6.57 14.72 -1.75
CA ILE A 144 -5.65 13.87 -2.51
C ILE A 144 -5.67 12.50 -1.86
N GLY A 145 -5.74 11.47 -2.69
CA GLY A 145 -5.82 10.10 -2.23
C GLY A 145 -5.45 9.08 -3.30
N TRP A 146 -5.75 7.82 -3.01
CA TRP A 146 -5.54 6.70 -3.90
C TRP A 146 -6.68 5.70 -3.80
N VAL A 147 -6.98 5.07 -4.92
CA VAL A 147 -7.82 3.88 -5.03
C VAL A 147 -6.98 2.73 -5.56
N SER A 148 -7.19 1.55 -4.98
CA SER A 148 -6.51 0.33 -5.42
C SER A 148 -7.50 -0.80 -5.61
N THR A 149 -7.45 -1.41 -6.79
CA THR A 149 -8.13 -2.67 -7.07
C THR A 149 -7.13 -3.65 -7.65
N VAL A 150 -7.18 -4.88 -7.16
CA VAL A 150 -6.51 -6.03 -7.76
C VAL A 150 -7.56 -7.13 -7.85
N PRO A 151 -7.78 -7.77 -9.01
CA PRO A 151 -8.75 -8.86 -9.12
C PRO A 151 -8.50 -9.90 -8.03
N SER A 152 -9.58 -10.34 -7.37
CA SER A 152 -9.46 -11.39 -6.35
C SER A 152 -8.83 -12.66 -6.96
N PRO A 153 -7.82 -13.27 -6.31
CA PRO A 153 -7.23 -14.53 -6.78
C PRO A 153 -8.21 -15.70 -6.71
N ASP A 154 -9.28 -15.56 -5.90
CA ASP A 154 -10.34 -16.55 -5.75
C ASP A 154 -11.71 -15.87 -5.85
N LYS A 155 -12.58 -16.41 -6.71
CA LYS A 155 -13.94 -15.92 -6.92
C LYS A 155 -14.86 -16.15 -5.72
N GLN A 156 -14.44 -16.94 -4.73
CA GLN A 156 -15.19 -17.19 -3.49
C GLN A 156 -14.87 -16.14 -2.40
N LEU A 157 -13.82 -15.34 -2.56
CA LEU A 157 -13.49 -14.27 -1.62
C LEU A 157 -14.31 -13.01 -1.90
N ASP A 158 -14.66 -12.31 -0.83
CA ASP A 158 -15.25 -10.98 -0.94
C ASP A 158 -14.23 -10.01 -1.54
N HIS A 159 -14.65 -9.25 -2.54
CA HIS A 159 -13.79 -8.30 -3.25
C HIS A 159 -14.28 -6.88 -3.03
N VAL A 160 -13.37 -5.99 -2.64
CA VAL A 160 -13.63 -4.56 -2.44
C VAL A 160 -12.55 -3.73 -3.10
N ILE A 161 -12.87 -2.46 -3.40
CA ILE A 161 -11.88 -1.49 -3.88
C ILE A 161 -11.34 -0.73 -2.67
N ALA A 162 -10.04 -0.85 -2.39
CA ALA A 162 -9.43 -0.11 -1.30
C ALA A 162 -9.37 1.39 -1.64
N VAL A 163 -9.67 2.26 -0.68
CA VAL A 163 -9.64 3.70 -0.85
C VAL A 163 -8.98 4.38 0.34
N THR A 164 -8.17 5.39 0.04
CA THR A 164 -7.61 6.31 1.02
C THR A 164 -7.59 7.72 0.46
N PHE A 165 -7.83 8.73 1.29
CA PHE A 165 -7.64 10.13 0.92
C PHE A 165 -7.41 10.98 2.15
N SER A 166 -6.87 12.18 1.97
CA SER A 166 -6.65 13.14 3.05
C SER A 166 -7.09 14.52 2.63
N VAL A 167 -7.52 15.30 3.62
CA VAL A 167 -7.94 16.69 3.49
C VAL A 167 -7.18 17.55 4.49
N SER A 168 -6.62 18.66 4.01
CA SER A 168 -6.02 19.68 4.87
C SER A 168 -7.08 20.74 5.18
N LEU A 169 -7.54 20.77 6.43
CA LEU A 169 -8.56 21.70 6.90
C LEU A 169 -7.89 22.97 7.42
N THR A 170 -7.32 23.75 6.52
CA THR A 170 -6.53 24.95 6.84
C THR A 170 -7.27 25.96 7.72
N THR A 171 -8.60 26.04 7.62
CA THR A 171 -9.43 26.90 8.48
C THR A 171 -9.38 26.46 9.96
N TYR A 172 -9.23 25.16 10.22
CA TYR A 172 -9.10 24.61 11.58
C TYR A 172 -7.64 24.31 11.97
N GLY A 173 -6.70 24.46 11.03
CA GLY A 173 -5.31 24.07 11.20
C GLY A 173 -5.11 22.56 11.35
N SER A 174 -6.10 21.74 10.97
CA SER A 174 -6.09 20.29 11.20
C SER A 174 -5.97 19.51 9.90
N VAL A 175 -5.58 18.24 9.97
CA VAL A 175 -5.51 17.32 8.82
C VAL A 175 -6.34 16.10 9.14
N THR A 176 -7.21 15.71 8.21
CA THR A 176 -8.02 14.48 8.34
C THR A 176 -7.64 13.49 7.26
N SER A 177 -7.32 12.27 7.65
CA SER A 177 -7.15 11.13 6.76
C SER A 177 -8.37 10.21 6.82
N TYR A 178 -8.70 9.60 5.69
CA TYR A 178 -9.76 8.61 5.54
C TYR A 178 -9.15 7.37 4.92
N THR A 179 -9.46 6.19 5.46
CA THR A 179 -8.97 4.91 4.93
C THR A 179 -10.03 3.83 5.10
N GLY A 180 -10.28 3.07 4.03
CA GLY A 180 -11.29 2.02 4.03
C GLY A 180 -11.49 1.44 2.65
N PHE A 181 -12.74 1.19 2.28
CA PHE A 181 -13.07 0.51 1.04
C PHE A 181 -14.37 1.04 0.41
N PHE A 182 -14.53 0.73 -0.87
CA PHE A 182 -15.73 0.95 -1.65
C PHE A 182 -16.36 -0.39 -2.01
N LYS A 183 -17.66 -0.50 -1.76
CA LYS A 183 -18.48 -1.68 -2.05
C LYS A 183 -19.94 -1.24 -2.26
N ASP A 184 -20.62 -1.83 -3.24
CA ASP A 184 -22.06 -1.62 -3.49
C ASP A 184 -22.47 -0.13 -3.49
N ASP A 185 -21.75 0.68 -4.26
CA ASP A 185 -21.96 2.13 -4.39
C ASP A 185 -21.91 2.92 -3.06
N THR A 186 -21.16 2.39 -2.09
CA THR A 186 -20.94 2.98 -0.77
C THR A 186 -19.44 3.01 -0.46
N ILE A 187 -18.96 4.13 0.08
CA ILE A 187 -17.60 4.27 0.60
C ILE A 187 -17.67 4.16 2.13
N ILE A 188 -17.01 3.18 2.71
CA ILE A 188 -16.95 2.98 4.16
C ILE A 188 -15.50 3.19 4.60
N VAL A 189 -15.27 4.18 5.47
CA VAL A 189 -13.91 4.58 5.87
C VAL A 189 -13.83 4.87 7.36
N LEU A 190 -12.65 4.63 7.92
CA LEU A 190 -12.24 5.20 9.18
C LEU A 190 -11.59 6.56 8.89
N SER A 191 -12.07 7.59 9.59
CA SER A 191 -11.50 8.94 9.59
C SER A 191 -10.63 9.15 10.82
N GLN A 192 -9.51 9.86 10.66
CA GLN A 192 -8.64 10.30 11.74
C GLN A 192 -8.29 11.77 11.53
N ASN A 193 -8.70 12.64 12.46
CA ASN A 193 -8.41 14.07 12.42
C ASN A 193 -7.36 14.41 13.48
N VAL A 194 -6.24 14.97 13.02
CA VAL A 194 -5.14 15.43 13.87
C VAL A 194 -5.21 16.94 14.01
N ARG A 195 -5.32 17.41 15.25
CA ARG A 195 -5.34 18.85 15.60
C ARG A 195 -4.00 19.25 16.20
N PRO A 196 -3.40 20.37 15.77
CA PRO A 196 -2.12 20.81 16.30
C PRO A 196 -2.24 21.37 17.72
N ASN A 197 -3.42 21.88 18.09
CA ASN A 197 -3.69 22.48 19.39
C ASN A 197 -4.77 21.67 20.10
N SER A 198 -4.46 21.18 21.30
CA SER A 198 -5.41 20.54 22.19
C SER A 198 -5.09 20.88 23.65
N ARG A 199 -6.07 20.70 24.54
CA ARG A 199 -5.89 20.95 25.98
C ARG A 199 -5.02 19.88 26.64
N TYR A 200 -4.95 18.69 26.04
CA TYR A 200 -4.24 17.55 26.58
C TYR A 200 -3.48 16.82 25.47
N GLU A 201 -2.32 16.25 25.82
CA GLU A 201 -1.46 15.49 24.89
C GLU A 201 -2.18 14.29 24.25
N TRP A 202 -3.11 13.67 24.96
CA TRP A 202 -3.87 12.52 24.47
C TRP A 202 -5.05 12.89 23.56
N ASP A 203 -5.42 14.18 23.45
CA ASP A 203 -6.61 14.66 22.75
C ASP A 203 -6.28 15.36 21.42
N HIS A 204 -5.15 15.01 20.81
CA HIS A 204 -4.75 15.55 19.51
C HIS A 204 -5.38 14.80 18.32
N ILE A 205 -5.83 13.56 18.52
CA ILE A 205 -6.32 12.69 17.45
C ILE A 205 -7.74 12.24 17.80
N THR A 206 -8.69 12.52 16.91
CA THR A 206 -10.05 11.95 16.98
C THR A 206 -10.25 10.98 15.83
N ALA A 207 -10.87 9.83 16.10
CA ALA A 207 -11.20 8.84 15.08
C ALA A 207 -12.69 8.56 15.04
N ASN A 208 -13.27 8.47 13.84
CA ASN A 208 -14.68 8.15 13.63
C ASN A 208 -14.85 7.27 12.39
N GLU A 209 -15.89 6.43 12.37
CA GLU A 209 -16.38 5.85 11.12
C GLU A 209 -17.12 6.93 10.30
N ALA A 210 -16.95 6.90 8.99
CA ALA A 210 -17.68 7.70 8.04
C ALA A 210 -18.15 6.83 6.87
N VAL A 211 -19.43 6.91 6.55
CA VAL A 211 -20.04 6.20 5.43
C VAL A 211 -20.47 7.24 4.41
N PHE A 212 -19.99 7.15 3.17
CA PHE A 212 -20.43 8.03 2.10
C PHE A 212 -21.28 7.28 1.09
N THR A 213 -22.44 7.83 0.78
CA THR A 213 -23.29 7.37 -0.31
C THR A 213 -23.41 8.44 -1.37
N LYS A 214 -23.64 8.04 -2.62
CA LYS A 214 -23.80 8.98 -3.73
C LYS A 214 -24.99 9.90 -3.45
N ASN A 215 -24.82 11.20 -3.67
CA ASN A 215 -25.97 12.11 -3.65
C ASN A 215 -26.91 11.73 -4.81
N PRO A 216 -28.23 11.67 -4.57
CA PRO A 216 -29.20 11.60 -5.67
C PRO A 216 -29.09 12.81 -6.61
#